data_AF-A0A183A1C1-F1
#
_entry.id   AF-A0A183A1C1-F1
#
_cell.length_a   1.000
_cell.length_b   1.000
_cell.length_c   1.000
_cell.angle_alpha   90.00
_cell.angle_beta   90.00
_cell.angle_gamma   90.00
#
_symmetry.space_group_name_H-M   'P 1'
#
loop_
_entity.id
_entity.type
_entity.pdbx_description
1 polymer ?
#
loop_
_entity_poly.entity_id
_entity_poly.type
_entity_poly.pdbx_seq_one_letter_code
_entity_poly.pdbx_strand_id
1 'polypeptide(L)'
;MEVALRLAATLFSVVPLVELVEHHQAEILQALNSNRVALVCFVLNKLVDGLHETSLSADCIPDAILNDILSLVLHEELRISQVASQFLSVMALELCGGLERLLSYLKSKAPPTLYPKAEHVLRISELVVKLAVTEPSKFSLIEDSQLLQPVLDGLLVEDPLTNLNFLQIAKALSSVPLAYDWLDSRGVFRNLLNRLLSMDSDGFRNLILPGKFQFLFYGRIRDSNQSKSYWRTHCL
;
A
#
# COMPACT_ATOMS: atom_id res chain seq x y z
N MET A 1 13.62 20.20 -22.46
CA MET A 1 13.03 19.89 -21.14
C MET A 1 13.94 19.00 -20.30
N GLU A 2 14.45 17.90 -20.86
CA GLU A 2 15.34 16.98 -20.12
C GLU A 2 16.62 17.65 -19.58
N VAL A 3 17.23 18.55 -20.35
CA VAL A 3 18.39 19.35 -19.89
C VAL A 3 18.03 20.26 -18.71
N ALA A 4 16.84 20.88 -18.72
CA ALA A 4 16.38 21.73 -17.64
C ALA A 4 16.08 20.93 -16.36
N LEU A 5 15.49 19.73 -16.49
CA LEU A 5 15.28 18.83 -15.35
C LEU A 5 16.60 18.28 -14.79
N ARG A 6 17.61 18.01 -15.64
CA ARG A 6 18.95 17.63 -15.18
C ARG A 6 19.64 18.76 -14.42
N LEU A 7 19.57 19.99 -14.92
CA LEU A 7 20.10 21.18 -14.22
C LEU A 7 19.37 21.40 -12.89
N ALA A 8 18.04 21.28 -12.88
CA ALA A 8 17.25 21.33 -11.66
C ALA A 8 17.65 20.20 -10.70
N ALA A 9 17.87 18.98 -11.18
CA ALA A 9 18.28 17.85 -10.35
C ALA A 9 19.57 18.11 -9.58
N THR A 10 20.54 18.77 -10.24
CA THR A 10 21.84 19.14 -9.66
C THR A 10 21.72 20.34 -8.72
N LEU A 11 20.88 21.32 -9.04
CA LEU A 11 20.67 22.49 -8.18
C LEU A 11 19.88 22.14 -6.92
N PHE A 12 18.88 21.26 -7.02
CA PHE A 12 18.06 20.86 -5.88
C PHE A 12 18.65 19.69 -5.08
N SER A 13 19.70 19.00 -5.55
CA SER A 13 20.36 17.97 -4.74
C SER A 13 21.13 18.51 -3.53
N VAL A 14 21.31 19.83 -3.46
CA VAL A 14 22.02 20.51 -2.36
C VAL A 14 21.08 21.30 -1.45
N VAL A 15 19.79 21.37 -1.77
CA VAL A 15 18.78 22.09 -0.97
C VAL A 15 18.13 21.09 -0.01
N PRO A 16 18.23 21.27 1.31
CA PRO A 16 17.58 20.40 2.30
C PRO A 16 16.07 20.38 2.15
N LEU A 17 15.42 19.26 2.51
CA LEU A 17 13.97 19.12 2.39
C LEU A 17 13.21 20.23 3.14
N VAL A 18 13.65 20.56 4.35
CA VAL A 18 13.00 21.58 5.19
C VAL A 18 13.03 22.94 4.51
N GLU A 19 14.18 23.34 3.96
CA GLU A 19 14.31 24.62 3.26
C GLU A 19 13.41 24.66 2.02
N LEU A 20 13.38 23.56 1.27
CA LEU A 20 12.52 23.42 0.09
C LEU A 20 11.03 23.58 0.45
N VAL A 21 10.59 22.90 1.51
CA VAL A 21 9.20 22.91 1.96
C VAL A 21 8.82 24.26 2.56
N GLU A 22 9.68 24.90 3.34
CA GLU A 22 9.39 26.18 4.01
C GLU A 22 9.39 27.37 3.04
N HIS A 23 10.35 27.42 2.11
CA HIS A 23 10.56 28.58 1.24
C HIS A 23 9.93 28.42 -0.16
N HIS A 24 9.69 27.18 -0.60
CA HIS A 24 9.20 26.88 -1.95
C HIS A 24 7.94 26.01 -1.97
N GLN A 25 7.12 26.07 -0.91
CA GLN A 25 5.87 25.30 -0.83
C GLN A 25 4.96 25.54 -2.04
N ALA A 26 4.80 26.80 -2.46
CA ALA A 26 3.89 27.16 -3.55
C ALA A 26 4.33 26.53 -4.88
N GLU A 27 5.63 26.56 -5.17
CA GLU A 27 6.24 25.98 -6.35
C GLU A 27 6.16 24.45 -6.33
N ILE A 28 6.36 23.83 -5.16
CA ILE A 28 6.16 22.37 -4.99
C ILE A 28 4.72 22.00 -5.31
N LEU A 29 3.73 22.68 -4.71
CA LEU A 29 2.31 22.41 -4.96
C LEU A 29 1.96 22.64 -6.43
N GLN A 30 2.48 23.70 -7.05
CA GLN A 30 2.29 23.94 -8.48
C GLN A 30 2.87 22.82 -9.35
N ALA A 31 4.05 22.31 -8.98
CA ALA A 31 4.70 21.23 -9.71
C ALA A 31 3.99 19.88 -9.53
N LEU A 32 3.50 19.57 -8.31
CA LEU A 32 2.72 18.36 -8.02
C LEU A 32 1.38 18.34 -8.78
N ASN A 33 0.76 19.51 -8.97
CA ASN A 33 -0.48 19.67 -9.74
C ASN A 33 -0.25 19.89 -11.25
N SER A 34 0.99 19.73 -11.73
CA SER A 34 1.30 19.91 -13.15
C SER A 34 0.78 18.74 -13.98
N ASN A 35 0.31 19.03 -15.20
CA ASN A 35 0.00 17.99 -16.20
C ASN A 35 1.25 17.31 -16.80
N ARG A 36 2.46 17.76 -16.41
CA ARG A 36 3.71 17.20 -16.92
C ARG A 36 4.20 16.09 -16.01
N VAL A 37 3.96 14.84 -16.41
CA VAL A 37 4.41 13.62 -15.69
C VAL A 37 5.88 13.70 -15.27
N ALA A 38 6.77 14.13 -16.17
CA ALA A 38 8.20 14.25 -15.87
C ALA A 38 8.50 15.25 -14.74
N LEU A 39 7.74 16.35 -14.64
CA LEU A 39 7.89 17.35 -13.58
C LEU A 39 7.35 16.83 -12.25
N VAL A 40 6.16 16.23 -12.25
CA VAL A 40 5.55 15.63 -11.05
C VAL A 40 6.47 14.57 -10.47
N CYS A 41 6.91 13.61 -11.29
CA CYS A 41 7.85 12.58 -10.85
C CYS A 41 9.19 13.16 -10.39
N PHE A 42 9.68 14.21 -11.04
CA PHE A 42 10.93 14.86 -10.62
C PHE A 42 10.81 15.43 -9.20
N VAL A 43 9.74 16.21 -8.93
CA VAL A 43 9.53 16.81 -7.61
C VAL A 43 9.27 15.75 -6.55
N LEU A 44 8.45 14.73 -6.83
CA LEU A 44 8.23 13.64 -5.89
C LEU A 44 9.53 12.90 -5.52
N ASN A 45 10.38 12.58 -6.50
CA ASN A 45 11.67 11.95 -6.22
C ASN A 45 12.59 12.86 -5.39
N LYS A 46 12.58 14.17 -5.64
CA LYS A 46 13.34 15.11 -4.82
C LYS A 46 12.84 15.19 -3.39
N LEU A 47 11.52 15.15 -3.20
CA LEU A 47 10.95 15.07 -1.86
C LEU A 47 11.34 13.75 -1.17
N VAL A 48 11.35 12.62 -1.89
CA VAL A 48 11.85 11.33 -1.37
C VAL A 48 13.31 11.42 -0.96
N ASP A 49 14.18 11.93 -1.84
CA ASP A 49 15.61 12.07 -1.56
C ASP A 49 15.85 12.86 -0.26
N GLY A 50 15.09 13.94 -0.06
CA GLY A 50 15.17 14.78 1.13
C GLY A 50 14.64 14.13 2.42
N LEU A 51 13.79 13.11 2.33
CA LEU A 51 13.30 12.39 3.51
C LEU A 51 14.40 11.53 4.17
N HIS A 52 15.42 11.15 3.42
CA HIS A 52 16.56 10.38 3.93
C HIS A 52 17.50 11.22 4.83
N GLU A 53 17.23 12.51 5.01
CA GLU A 53 17.97 13.38 5.91
C GLU A 53 17.69 13.01 7.38
N THR A 54 18.73 12.54 8.08
CA THR A 54 18.62 12.11 9.48
C THR A 54 18.25 13.29 10.38
N SER A 55 17.11 13.20 11.08
CA SER A 55 16.56 14.09 12.14
C SER A 55 15.19 14.73 11.85
N LEU A 56 14.59 14.48 10.70
CA LEU A 56 13.29 15.05 10.36
C LEU A 56 12.13 14.38 11.10
N SER A 57 11.23 15.19 11.65
CA SER A 57 9.92 14.75 12.13
C SER A 57 8.96 14.69 10.95
N ALA A 58 7.98 13.78 11.00
CA ALA A 58 6.87 13.77 10.05
C ALA A 58 6.07 15.09 10.05
N ASP A 59 6.18 15.88 11.12
CA ASP A 59 5.56 17.20 11.25
C ASP A 59 6.16 18.28 10.36
N CYS A 60 7.35 18.05 9.81
CA CYS A 60 8.00 18.94 8.85
C CYS A 60 7.31 18.94 7.48
N ILE A 61 6.40 17.99 7.21
CA ILE A 61 5.66 17.92 5.93
C ILE A 61 4.29 18.59 6.08
N PRO A 62 4.03 19.73 5.42
CA PRO A 62 2.74 20.41 5.44
C PRO A 62 1.61 19.52 4.94
N ASP A 63 0.45 19.64 5.58
CA ASP A 63 -0.74 18.87 5.20
C ASP A 63 -1.19 19.14 3.76
N ALA A 64 -0.92 20.33 3.21
CA ALA A 64 -1.20 20.65 1.82
C ALA A 64 -0.38 19.77 0.85
N ILE A 65 0.92 19.59 1.11
CA ILE A 65 1.79 18.72 0.32
C ILE A 65 1.34 17.26 0.49
N LEU A 66 1.04 16.84 1.72
CA LEU A 66 0.58 15.48 1.99
C LEU A 66 -0.75 15.17 1.30
N ASN A 67 -1.68 16.15 1.21
CA ASN A 67 -2.95 16.02 0.49
C ASN A 67 -2.70 15.76 -0.99
N ASP A 68 -1.86 16.59 -1.62
CA ASP A 68 -1.57 16.48 -3.05
C ASP A 68 -0.88 15.15 -3.35
N ILE A 69 0.12 14.75 -2.56
CA ILE A 69 0.80 13.46 -2.75
C ILE A 69 -0.15 12.28 -2.56
N LEU A 70 -1.05 12.32 -1.56
CA LEU A 70 -2.06 11.28 -1.39
C LEU A 70 -2.99 11.18 -2.60
N SER A 71 -3.40 12.32 -3.18
CA SER A 71 -4.19 12.32 -4.42
C SER A 71 -3.40 11.71 -5.60
N LEU A 72 -2.09 11.92 -5.64
CA LEU A 72 -1.21 11.38 -6.68
C LEU A 72 -1.03 9.86 -6.59
N VAL A 73 -1.22 9.24 -5.42
CA VAL A 73 -1.30 7.77 -5.30
C VAL A 73 -2.43 7.21 -6.17
N LEU A 74 -3.51 7.98 -6.33
CA LEU A 74 -4.69 7.60 -7.10
C LEU A 74 -4.60 8.02 -8.57
N HIS A 75 -3.47 8.58 -9.00
CA HIS A 75 -3.30 9.14 -10.34
C HIS A 75 -3.32 8.06 -11.43
N GLU A 76 -3.99 8.32 -12.57
CA GLU A 76 -4.16 7.32 -13.64
C GLU A 76 -2.81 6.83 -14.21
N GLU A 77 -1.85 7.74 -14.40
CA GLU A 77 -0.46 7.40 -14.72
C GLU A 77 0.22 6.61 -13.59
N LEU A 78 0.44 5.32 -13.84
CA LEU A 78 1.02 4.38 -12.87
C LEU A 78 2.37 4.86 -12.32
N ARG A 79 3.20 5.50 -13.14
CA ARG A 79 4.51 6.02 -12.71
C ARG A 79 4.37 7.09 -11.64
N ILE A 80 3.38 7.98 -11.74
CA ILE A 80 3.11 9.00 -10.71
C ILE A 80 2.65 8.32 -9.42
N SER A 81 1.68 7.41 -9.54
CA SER A 81 1.16 6.63 -8.42
C SER A 81 2.27 5.91 -7.65
N GLN A 82 3.18 5.23 -8.37
CA GLN A 82 4.30 4.50 -7.76
C GLN A 82 5.26 5.40 -6.98
N VAL A 83 5.64 6.55 -7.54
CA VAL A 83 6.57 7.48 -6.86
C VAL A 83 5.87 8.16 -5.67
N ALA A 84 4.58 8.49 -5.78
CA ALA A 84 3.80 9.01 -4.66
C ALA A 84 3.67 7.99 -3.52
N SER A 85 3.38 6.73 -3.84
CA SER A 85 3.36 5.63 -2.86
C SER A 85 4.73 5.39 -2.23
N GLN A 86 5.82 5.56 -2.99
CA GLN A 86 7.18 5.49 -2.47
C GLN A 86 7.43 6.61 -1.45
N PHE A 87 7.07 7.86 -1.78
CA PHE A 87 7.17 8.97 -0.83
C PHE A 87 6.44 8.68 0.48
N LEU A 88 5.17 8.26 0.42
CA LEU A 88 4.41 7.95 1.64
C LEU A 88 5.01 6.77 2.41
N SER A 89 5.58 5.78 1.71
CA SER A 89 6.27 4.65 2.34
C SER A 89 7.51 5.12 3.11
N VAL A 90 8.38 5.90 2.45
CA VAL A 90 9.62 6.42 3.05
C VAL A 90 9.28 7.34 4.22
N MET A 91 8.31 8.24 4.05
CA MET A 91 7.85 9.13 5.12
C MET A 91 7.37 8.32 6.33
N ALA A 92 6.59 7.26 6.12
CA ALA A 92 6.04 6.45 7.21
C ALA A 92 7.11 5.63 7.95
N LEU A 93 8.12 5.15 7.23
CA LEU A 93 9.11 4.20 7.76
C LEU A 93 10.35 4.90 8.33
N GLU A 94 10.75 6.03 7.76
CA GLU A 94 12.04 6.67 8.08
C GLU A 94 11.89 7.90 8.98
N LEU A 95 10.76 8.61 8.93
CA LEU A 95 10.55 9.77 9.79
C LEU A 95 10.03 9.38 11.17
N CYS A 96 10.47 10.13 12.18
CA CYS A 96 9.92 10.00 13.54
C CYS A 96 8.42 10.33 13.54
N GLY A 97 7.59 9.40 14.03
CA GLY A 97 6.13 9.54 14.03
C GLY A 97 5.46 9.44 12.66
N GLY A 98 6.21 9.07 11.60
CA GLY A 98 5.73 9.05 10.22
C GLY A 98 4.55 8.11 10.00
N LEU A 99 4.63 6.88 10.52
CA LEU A 99 3.58 5.89 10.36
C LEU A 99 2.29 6.33 11.06
N GLU A 100 2.40 6.80 12.31
CA GLU A 100 1.29 7.31 13.10
C GLU A 100 0.59 8.47 12.39
N ARG A 101 1.37 9.42 11.86
CA ARG A 101 0.87 10.55 11.08
C ARG A 101 0.14 10.07 9.82
N LEU A 102 0.74 9.18 9.03
CA LEU A 102 0.13 8.67 7.80
C LEU A 102 -1.18 7.93 8.07
N LEU A 103 -1.21 7.03 9.06
CA LEU A 103 -2.42 6.27 9.40
C LEU A 103 -3.53 7.20 9.91
N SER A 104 -3.20 8.14 10.79
CA SER A 104 -4.15 9.16 11.26
C SER A 104 -4.71 9.98 10.09
N TYR A 105 -3.84 10.36 9.16
CA TYR A 105 -4.22 11.13 7.99
C TYR A 105 -5.15 10.36 7.06
N LEU A 106 -4.82 9.11 6.74
CA LEU A 106 -5.66 8.23 5.92
C LEU A 106 -7.03 7.97 6.56
N LYS A 107 -7.09 7.80 7.90
CA LYS A 107 -8.37 7.69 8.62
C LYS A 107 -9.23 8.94 8.49
N SER A 108 -8.60 10.12 8.58
CA SER A 108 -9.31 11.40 8.53
C SER A 108 -9.95 11.68 7.17
N LYS A 109 -9.38 11.10 6.10
CA LYS A 109 -9.90 11.20 4.74
C LYS A 109 -10.92 10.09 4.51
N ALA A 110 -12.19 10.43 4.72
CA ALA A 110 -13.31 9.49 4.65
C ALA A 110 -13.28 8.60 3.37
N PRO A 111 -13.62 7.30 3.49
CA PRO A 111 -13.54 6.34 2.37
C PRO A 111 -14.29 6.71 1.09
N PRO A 112 -15.54 7.23 1.11
CA PRO A 112 -16.28 7.43 -0.13
C PRO A 112 -15.73 8.59 -0.99
N THR A 113 -15.00 9.54 -0.39
CA THR A 113 -14.34 10.62 -1.13
C THR A 113 -12.98 10.24 -1.68
N LEU A 114 -12.28 9.29 -1.04
CA LEU A 114 -10.92 8.91 -1.42
C LEU A 114 -10.90 7.76 -2.45
N TYR A 115 -11.93 6.91 -2.50
CA TYR A 115 -11.91 5.68 -3.31
C TYR A 115 -13.05 5.58 -4.33
N PRO A 116 -13.17 6.48 -5.32
CA PRO A 116 -14.25 6.41 -6.32
C PRO A 116 -14.19 5.17 -7.22
N LYS A 117 -13.03 4.49 -7.32
CA LYS A 117 -12.81 3.34 -8.20
C LYS A 117 -12.18 2.18 -7.43
N ALA A 118 -12.43 0.94 -7.87
CA ALA A 118 -11.83 -0.27 -7.28
C ALA A 118 -10.29 -0.22 -7.31
N GLU A 119 -9.70 0.33 -8.38
CA GLU A 119 -8.25 0.52 -8.50
C GLU A 119 -7.66 1.44 -7.41
N HIS A 120 -8.43 2.43 -6.93
CA HIS A 120 -7.99 3.31 -5.85
C HIS A 120 -7.96 2.58 -4.51
N VAL A 121 -8.98 1.75 -4.24
CA VAL A 121 -9.01 0.88 -3.06
C VAL A 121 -7.81 -0.07 -3.07
N LEU A 122 -7.52 -0.67 -4.23
CA LEU A 122 -6.36 -1.57 -4.40
C LEU A 122 -5.05 -0.87 -4.07
N ARG A 123 -4.77 0.30 -4.65
CA ARG A 123 -3.49 1.01 -4.46
C ARG A 123 -3.24 1.43 -3.01
N ILE A 124 -4.28 1.86 -2.30
CA ILE A 124 -4.14 2.22 -0.89
C ILE A 124 -4.04 0.97 -0.02
N SER A 125 -4.75 -0.10 -0.36
CA SER A 125 -4.57 -1.41 0.30
C SER A 125 -3.15 -1.94 0.13
N GLU A 126 -2.58 -1.82 -1.08
CA GLU A 126 -1.18 -2.19 -1.37
C GLU A 126 -0.20 -1.35 -0.54
N LEU A 127 -0.42 -0.04 -0.43
CA LEU A 127 0.41 0.84 0.40
C LEU A 127 0.37 0.41 1.88
N VAL A 128 -0.82 0.22 2.44
CA VAL A 128 -0.98 -0.15 3.86
C VAL A 128 -0.39 -1.53 4.15
N VAL A 129 -0.61 -2.51 3.27
CA VAL A 129 -0.02 -3.85 3.41
C VAL A 129 1.50 -3.81 3.25
N LYS A 130 2.02 -3.01 2.32
CA LYS A 130 3.48 -2.82 2.19
C LYS A 130 4.08 -2.31 3.51
N LEU A 131 3.44 -1.31 4.15
CA LEU A 131 3.89 -0.81 5.46
C LEU A 131 3.86 -1.92 6.53
N ALA A 132 2.80 -2.72 6.59
CA ALA A 132 2.67 -3.83 7.52
C ALA A 132 3.75 -4.92 7.32
N VAL A 133 4.10 -5.19 6.06
CA VAL A 133 5.13 -6.18 5.70
C VAL A 133 6.54 -5.64 5.97
N THR A 134 6.78 -4.36 5.70
CA THR A 134 8.10 -3.74 5.92
C THR A 134 8.38 -3.50 7.39
N GLU A 135 7.38 -3.14 8.20
CA GLU A 135 7.52 -2.92 9.64
C GLU A 135 6.58 -3.81 10.47
N PRO A 136 6.82 -5.14 10.53
CA PRO A 136 5.94 -6.08 11.24
C PRO A 136 5.76 -5.79 12.73
N SER A 137 6.74 -5.13 13.35
CA SER A 137 6.73 -4.75 14.77
C SER A 137 5.57 -3.79 15.11
N LYS A 138 5.12 -3.00 14.13
CA LYS A 138 4.04 -2.01 14.25
C LYS A 138 2.72 -2.50 13.67
N PHE A 139 2.56 -3.80 13.44
CA PHE A 139 1.33 -4.34 12.85
C PHE A 139 0.08 -3.98 13.66
N SER A 140 0.13 -4.02 14.99
CA SER A 140 -1.01 -3.66 15.86
C SER A 140 -1.50 -2.23 15.61
N LEU A 141 -0.59 -1.27 15.41
CA LEU A 141 -0.95 0.10 15.07
C LEU A 141 -1.69 0.19 13.73
N ILE A 142 -1.27 -0.61 12.75
CA ILE A 142 -1.91 -0.69 11.43
C ILE A 142 -3.25 -1.42 11.53
N GLU A 143 -3.38 -2.45 12.36
CA GLU A 143 -4.64 -3.13 12.63
C GLU A 143 -5.65 -2.18 13.29
N ASP A 144 -5.24 -1.49 14.35
CA ASP A 144 -6.02 -0.45 15.04
C ASP A 144 -6.39 0.71 14.09
N SER A 145 -5.73 0.78 12.93
CA SER A 145 -6.06 1.75 11.92
C SER A 145 -7.37 1.48 11.19
N GLN A 146 -7.85 0.23 11.20
CA GLN A 146 -8.95 -0.28 10.38
C GLN A 146 -8.73 -0.12 8.86
N LEU A 147 -7.57 0.36 8.40
CA LEU A 147 -7.26 0.54 6.98
C LEU A 147 -6.98 -0.79 6.24
N LEU A 148 -6.93 -1.91 6.96
CA LEU A 148 -6.86 -3.26 6.38
C LEU A 148 -8.25 -3.84 6.05
N GLN A 149 -9.35 -3.22 6.49
CA GLN A 149 -10.70 -3.69 6.19
C GLN A 149 -10.97 -3.86 4.68
N PRO A 150 -10.55 -2.94 3.80
CA PRO A 150 -10.75 -3.11 2.36
C PRO A 150 -10.08 -4.35 1.77
N VAL A 151 -9.02 -4.87 2.40
CA VAL A 151 -8.41 -6.14 1.99
C VAL A 151 -9.37 -7.30 2.24
N LEU A 152 -10.05 -7.32 3.39
CA LEU A 152 -11.05 -8.34 3.72
C LEU A 152 -12.26 -8.26 2.78
N ASP A 153 -12.76 -7.05 2.56
CA ASP A 153 -13.92 -6.81 1.68
C ASP A 153 -13.59 -7.20 0.23
N GLY A 154 -12.39 -6.84 -0.22
CA GLY A 154 -11.88 -7.17 -1.55
C GLY A 154 -11.78 -8.68 -1.83
N LEU A 155 -11.48 -9.48 -0.80
CA LEU A 155 -11.47 -10.94 -0.92
C LEU A 155 -12.85 -11.55 -1.13
N LEU A 156 -13.94 -10.80 -0.89
CA LEU A 156 -15.32 -11.24 -1.09
C LEU A 156 -15.90 -10.78 -2.44
N VAL A 157 -15.20 -9.87 -3.15
CA VAL A 157 -15.65 -9.36 -4.46
C VAL A 157 -15.81 -10.49 -5.47
N GLU A 158 -16.91 -10.43 -6.23
CA GLU A 158 -17.25 -11.43 -7.26
C GLU A 158 -16.41 -11.26 -8.54
N ASP A 159 -16.05 -10.02 -8.89
CA ASP A 159 -15.18 -9.75 -10.03
C ASP A 159 -13.84 -10.51 -9.90
N PRO A 160 -13.54 -11.45 -10.81
CA PRO A 160 -12.37 -12.32 -10.70
C PRO A 160 -11.04 -11.57 -10.65
N LEU A 161 -10.90 -10.49 -11.44
CA LEU A 161 -9.64 -9.74 -11.55
C LEU A 161 -9.38 -8.93 -10.28
N THR A 162 -10.40 -8.24 -9.78
CA THR A 162 -10.34 -7.52 -8.51
C THR A 162 -10.05 -8.50 -7.37
N ASN A 163 -10.73 -9.65 -7.34
CA ASN A 163 -10.50 -10.68 -6.33
C ASN A 163 -9.06 -11.21 -6.35
N LEU A 164 -8.50 -11.47 -7.54
CA LEU A 164 -7.11 -11.92 -7.68
C LEU A 164 -6.11 -10.89 -7.18
N ASN A 165 -6.34 -9.60 -7.43
CA ASN A 165 -5.48 -8.54 -6.90
C ASN A 165 -5.51 -8.50 -5.37
N PHE A 166 -6.70 -8.59 -4.76
CA PHE A 166 -6.81 -8.66 -3.29
C PHE A 166 -6.25 -9.95 -2.70
N LEU A 167 -6.35 -11.09 -3.39
CA LEU A 167 -5.67 -12.33 -2.99
C LEU A 167 -4.15 -12.15 -2.97
N GLN A 168 -3.57 -11.46 -3.95
CA GLN A 168 -2.15 -11.17 -3.99
C GLN A 168 -1.72 -10.22 -2.85
N ILE A 169 -2.53 -9.20 -2.54
CA ILE A 169 -2.32 -8.29 -1.40
C ILE A 169 -2.39 -9.07 -0.07
N ALA A 170 -3.45 -9.87 0.14
CA ALA A 170 -3.62 -10.68 1.33
C ALA A 170 -2.51 -11.72 1.50
N LYS A 171 -2.00 -12.27 0.40
CA LYS A 171 -0.83 -13.16 0.40
C LYS A 171 0.42 -12.44 0.92
N ALA A 172 0.70 -11.23 0.45
CA ALA A 172 1.81 -10.43 0.97
C ALA A 172 1.63 -10.20 2.48
N LEU A 173 0.43 -9.84 2.92
CA LEU A 173 0.10 -9.62 4.33
C LEU A 173 0.32 -10.88 5.18
N SER A 174 -0.09 -12.06 4.68
CA SER A 174 0.09 -13.35 5.37
C SER A 174 1.54 -13.78 5.58
N SER A 175 2.50 -13.06 4.98
CA SER A 175 3.93 -13.27 5.27
C SER A 175 4.33 -12.72 6.65
N VAL A 176 3.48 -11.92 7.31
CA VAL A 176 3.71 -11.43 8.68
C VAL A 176 2.95 -12.34 9.65
N PRO A 177 3.59 -12.94 10.68
CA PRO A 177 2.92 -13.87 11.59
C PRO A 177 1.68 -13.30 12.29
N LEU A 178 1.78 -12.09 12.88
CA LEU A 178 0.64 -11.44 13.52
C LEU A 178 -0.51 -11.17 12.55
N ALA A 179 -0.18 -10.81 11.31
CA ALA A 179 -1.17 -10.54 10.29
C ALA A 179 -1.80 -11.83 9.73
N TYR A 180 -1.06 -12.94 9.71
CA TYR A 180 -1.58 -14.26 9.41
C TYR A 180 -2.63 -14.69 10.44
N ASP A 181 -2.30 -14.58 11.73
CA ASP A 181 -3.22 -14.90 12.83
C ASP A 181 -4.47 -14.02 12.77
N TRP A 182 -4.28 -12.73 12.45
CA TRP A 182 -5.39 -11.81 12.19
C TRP A 182 -6.28 -12.28 11.04
N LEU A 183 -5.72 -12.64 9.89
CA LEU A 183 -6.48 -13.17 8.74
C LEU A 183 -7.25 -14.47 9.10
N ASP A 184 -6.61 -15.37 9.86
CA ASP A 184 -7.25 -16.62 10.29
C ASP A 184 -8.39 -16.38 11.27
N SER A 185 -8.19 -15.48 12.25
CA SER A 185 -9.24 -15.10 13.22
C SER A 185 -10.48 -14.49 12.56
N ARG A 186 -10.31 -13.83 11.40
CA ARG A 186 -11.39 -13.28 10.57
C ARG A 186 -12.02 -14.32 9.63
N GLY A 187 -11.54 -15.56 9.67
CA GLY A 187 -12.09 -16.68 8.89
C GLY A 187 -11.74 -16.65 7.41
N VAL A 188 -10.72 -15.87 7.00
CA VAL A 188 -10.35 -15.71 5.59
C VAL A 188 -10.00 -17.04 4.94
N PHE A 189 -9.15 -17.85 5.59
CA PHE A 189 -8.72 -19.14 5.03
C PHE A 189 -9.86 -20.15 4.96
N ARG A 190 -10.76 -20.17 5.95
CA ARG A 190 -11.95 -21.03 5.94
C ARG A 190 -12.90 -20.64 4.81
N ASN A 191 -13.17 -19.35 4.64
CA ASN A 191 -14.03 -18.85 3.56
C ASN A 191 -13.44 -19.18 2.18
N LEU A 192 -12.12 -19.03 2.03
CA LEU A 192 -11.43 -19.36 0.80
C LEU A 192 -11.49 -20.85 0.46
N LEU A 193 -11.32 -21.72 1.46
CA LEU A 193 -11.44 -23.17 1.30
C LEU A 193 -12.86 -23.55 0.88
N ASN A 194 -13.89 -22.99 1.53
CA ASN A 194 -15.28 -23.24 1.17
C ASN A 194 -15.57 -22.82 -0.28
N ARG A 195 -15.04 -21.67 -0.72
CA ARG A 195 -15.19 -21.20 -2.11
C ARG A 195 -14.45 -22.08 -3.12
N LEU A 196 -13.33 -22.70 -2.74
CA LEU A 196 -12.64 -23.67 -3.59
C LEU A 196 -13.42 -24.97 -3.72
N LEU A 197 -14.05 -25.43 -2.65
CA LEU A 197 -14.87 -26.64 -2.66
C LEU A 197 -16.16 -26.45 -3.47
N SER A 198 -16.69 -25.22 -3.53
CA SER A 198 -17.89 -24.89 -4.31
C SER A 198 -17.62 -24.45 -5.75
N MET A 199 -16.37 -24.53 -6.24
CA MET A 199 -15.95 -23.91 -7.50
C MET A 199 -16.29 -24.72 -8.77
N ASP A 200 -16.95 -25.87 -8.63
CA ASP A 200 -17.31 -26.72 -9.77
C ASP A 200 -18.31 -26.06 -10.75
N SER A 201 -18.97 -24.97 -10.33
CA SER A 201 -19.91 -24.19 -11.15
C SER A 201 -19.37 -22.82 -11.60
N ASP A 202 -18.13 -22.46 -11.24
CA ASP A 202 -17.57 -21.13 -11.52
C ASP A 202 -16.95 -21.07 -12.94
N GLY A 203 -17.52 -20.24 -13.82
CA GLY A 203 -17.04 -20.02 -15.17
C GLY A 203 -15.61 -19.48 -15.26
N PHE A 204 -15.08 -18.90 -14.18
CA PHE A 204 -13.72 -18.38 -14.08
C PHE A 204 -12.79 -19.27 -13.27
N ARG A 205 -13.18 -20.52 -12.99
CA ARG A 205 -12.39 -21.47 -12.21
C ARG A 205 -10.93 -21.53 -12.64
N ASN A 206 -10.67 -21.66 -13.95
CA ASN A 206 -9.31 -21.79 -14.47
C ASN A 206 -8.43 -20.55 -14.23
N LEU A 207 -9.03 -19.37 -14.08
CA LEU A 207 -8.34 -18.11 -13.82
C LEU A 207 -8.07 -17.93 -12.32
N ILE A 208 -9.04 -18.24 -11.48
CA ILE A 208 -9.01 -17.93 -10.04
C ILE A 208 -8.29 -19.03 -9.23
N LEU A 209 -8.43 -20.29 -9.65
CA LEU A 209 -7.94 -21.46 -8.92
C LEU A 209 -6.43 -21.39 -8.58
N PRO A 210 -5.53 -21.00 -9.51
CA PRO A 210 -4.10 -20.91 -9.20
C PRO A 210 -3.80 -19.90 -8.08
N GLY A 211 -4.47 -18.74 -8.11
CA GLY A 211 -4.28 -17.68 -7.10
C GLY A 211 -4.75 -18.10 -5.71
N LYS A 212 -5.94 -18.71 -5.62
CA LYS A 212 -6.49 -19.22 -4.35
C LYS A 212 -5.62 -20.33 -3.74
N PHE A 213 -5.13 -21.26 -4.57
CA PHE A 213 -4.19 -22.27 -4.10
C PHE A 213 -2.89 -21.64 -3.62
N GLN A 214 -2.30 -20.75 -4.42
CA GLN A 214 -1.04 -20.13 -4.04
C GLN A 214 -1.16 -19.41 -2.70
N PHE A 215 -2.26 -18.68 -2.45
CA PHE A 215 -2.49 -18.01 -1.16
C PHE A 215 -2.65 -19.00 0.01
N LEU A 216 -3.46 -20.04 -0.13
CA LEU A 216 -3.64 -21.06 0.92
C LEU A 216 -2.35 -21.80 1.26
N PHE A 217 -1.57 -22.18 0.24
CA PHE A 217 -0.32 -22.89 0.44
C PHE A 217 0.76 -21.97 1.03
N TYR A 218 0.83 -20.71 0.61
CA TYR A 218 1.81 -19.77 1.19
C TYR A 218 1.52 -19.44 2.66
N GLY A 219 0.24 -19.27 3.01
CA GLY A 219 -0.16 -19.03 4.41
C GLY A 219 0.17 -20.22 5.32
N ARG A 220 -0.11 -21.46 4.89
CA ARG A 220 -0.01 -22.65 5.76
C ARG A 220 1.34 -23.38 5.77
N ILE A 221 2.25 -23.12 4.84
CA ILE A 221 3.58 -23.75 4.83
C ILE A 221 4.49 -23.21 5.93
N ARG A 222 4.22 -22.01 6.47
CA ARG A 222 5.03 -21.41 7.54
C ARG A 222 4.70 -21.98 8.94
N ASP A 223 3.53 -22.59 9.11
CA ASP A 223 3.08 -23.18 10.36
C ASP A 223 3.32 -24.72 10.38
N SER A 224 4.60 -25.09 10.30
CA SER A 224 5.02 -26.44 9.86
C SER A 224 4.94 -27.57 10.90
N ASN A 225 4.17 -27.42 11.98
CA ASN A 225 3.90 -28.52 12.91
C ASN A 225 2.42 -28.90 13.08
N GLN A 226 1.46 -27.96 12.98
CA GLN A 226 0.02 -28.30 13.03
C GLN A 226 -0.59 -28.62 11.66
N SER A 227 -0.07 -28.02 10.58
CA SER A 227 -0.62 -28.14 9.22
C SER A 227 -0.59 -29.57 8.64
N LYS A 228 0.38 -30.42 9.03
CA LYS A 228 0.52 -31.80 8.51
C LYS A 228 -0.59 -32.77 8.95
N SER A 229 -1.20 -32.56 10.12
CA SER A 229 -2.23 -33.44 10.67
C SER A 229 -3.60 -33.22 10.01
N TYR A 230 -3.94 -31.96 9.73
CA TYR A 230 -5.25 -31.59 9.21
C TYR A 230 -5.48 -32.10 7.76
N TRP A 231 -4.48 -31.92 6.88
CA TRP A 231 -4.61 -32.33 5.47
C TRP A 231 -4.53 -33.85 5.25
N ARG A 232 -3.83 -34.60 6.11
CA ARG A 232 -3.88 -36.08 6.08
C ARG A 232 -5.27 -36.65 6.35
N THR A 233 -6.11 -35.88 7.01
CA THR A 233 -7.43 -36.35 7.47
C THR A 233 -8.57 -35.85 6.58
N HIS A 234 -8.35 -34.81 5.76
CA HIS A 234 -9.44 -34.12 5.04
C HIS A 234 -9.25 -33.99 3.52
N CYS A 235 -8.07 -34.29 2.96
CA CYS A 235 -7.83 -34.18 1.51
C CYS A 235 -7.03 -35.33 0.88
N LEU A 236 -6.89 -36.45 1.59
CA LEU A 236 -6.53 -37.75 1.02
C LEU A 236 -7.68 -38.71 1.29
#